data_AF-A0A7R9AGV9-F1
#
_entry.id   AF-A0A7R9AGV9-F1
#
_cell.length_a   1.000
_cell.length_b   1.000
_cell.length_c   1.000
_cell.angle_alpha   90.00
_cell.angle_beta   90.00
_cell.angle_gamma   90.00
#
_symmetry.space_group_name_H-M   'P 1'
#
loop_
_entity.id
_entity.type
_entity.pdbx_description
1 polymer ?
#
loop_
_entity_poly.entity_id
_entity_poly.type
_entity_poly.pdbx_seq_one_letter_code
_entity_poly.pdbx_strand_id
1 'polypeptide(L)' 'MLPILKPEYAVDKIMSGVLTDQEMVFIPGYASLFLLLKAILPTHGLFKLLEIFGAGDTMKEFTGRTKKEL' A
#
# COMPACT_ATOMS: atom_id res chain seq x y z
N MET A 1 -0.15 8.06 9.78
CA MET A 1 -1.39 7.26 9.62
C MET A 1 -1.76 7.23 8.15
N LEU A 2 -1.51 6.11 7.48
CA LEU A 2 -1.92 5.90 6.10
C LEU A 2 -3.44 5.68 6.06
N PRO A 3 -4.20 6.44 5.27
CA PRO A 3 -5.64 6.20 5.12
C PRO A 3 -5.90 4.81 4.54
N ILE A 4 -6.87 4.10 5.13
CA ILE A 4 -7.36 2.83 4.62
C ILE A 4 -7.97 3.07 3.24
N LEU A 5 -7.50 2.30 2.25
CA LEU A 5 -7.97 2.42 0.89
C LEU A 5 -9.35 1.78 0.75
N LYS A 6 -10.30 2.53 0.19
CA LYS A 6 -11.62 1.96 -0.16
C LYS A 6 -11.47 0.96 -1.31
N PRO A 7 -12.14 -0.21 -1.25
CA PRO A 7 -12.07 -1.21 -2.33
C PRO A 7 -12.45 -0.64 -3.70
N GLU A 8 -13.47 0.21 -3.76
CA GLU A 8 -13.98 0.79 -5.01
C GLU A 8 -12.92 1.69 -5.68
N TYR A 9 -12.18 2.45 -4.87
CA TYR A 9 -11.08 3.29 -5.36
C TYR A 9 -9.91 2.45 -5.87
N ALA A 10 -9.59 1.36 -5.19
CA ALA A 10 -8.54 0.44 -5.62
C ALA A 10 -8.90 -0.17 -6.99
N VAL A 11 -10.14 -0.63 -7.15
CA VAL A 11 -10.65 -1.21 -8.41
C VAL A 11 -10.58 -0.18 -9.54
N ASP A 12 -11.07 1.05 -9.33
CA ASP A 12 -11.04 2.10 -10.35
C ASP A 12 -9.62 2.39 -10.87
N LYS A 13 -8.64 2.47 -9.95
CA LYS A 13 -7.23 2.68 -10.30
C LYS A 13 -6.61 1.49 -11.01
N ILE A 14 -6.94 0.27 -10.60
CA ILE A 14 -6.48 -0.94 -11.28
C ILE A 14 -7.05 -0.98 -12.70
N MET A 15 -8.36 -0.76 -12.87
CA MET A 15 -9.01 -0.77 -14.18
C MET A 15 -8.44 0.31 -15.11
N SER A 16 -8.19 1.50 -14.57
CA SER A 16 -7.52 2.57 -15.31
C SER A 16 -6.12 2.16 -15.79
N GLY A 17 -5.34 1.48 -14.95
CA GLY A 17 -4.01 0.98 -15.31
C GLY A 17 -4.06 -0.08 -16.41
N VAL A 18 -5.02 -1.02 -16.33
CA VAL A 18 -5.23 -2.05 -17.36
C VAL A 18 -5.61 -1.42 -18.70
N LEU A 19 -6.53 -0.45 -18.70
CA LEU A 19 -6.98 0.22 -19.94
C LEU A 19 -5.89 1.10 -20.57
N THR A 20 -4.89 1.53 -19.80
CA THR A 20 -3.79 2.37 -20.26
C THR A 20 -2.49 1.61 -20.47
N ASP A 21 -2.53 0.28 -20.40
CA ASP A 21 -1.39 -0.63 -20.56
C ASP A 21 -0.20 -0.28 -19.64
N GLN A 22 -0.51 0.14 -18.40
CA GLN A 22 0.50 0.46 -17.40
C GLN A 22 1.06 -0.81 -16.77
N GLU A 23 2.38 -1.01 -16.88
CA GLU A 23 3.07 -2.15 -16.26
C GLU A 23 2.96 -2.17 -14.72
N MET A 24 2.88 -0.98 -14.09
CA MET A 24 2.84 -0.86 -12.64
C MET A 24 1.98 0.32 -12.21
N VAL A 25 1.04 0.07 -11.29
CA VAL A 25 0.16 1.10 -10.72
C VAL A 25 0.44 1.25 -9.24
N PHE A 26 0.88 2.44 -8.83
CA PHE A 26 1.07 2.78 -7.41
C PHE A 26 -0.21 3.32 -6.80
N ILE A 27 -0.76 2.59 -5.84
CA ILE A 27 -1.99 2.98 -5.13
C ILE A 27 -1.73 2.92 -3.63
N PRO A 28 -2.09 3.97 -2.87
CA PRO A 28 -2.54 5.31 -3.31
C PRO A 28 -1.41 6.09 -4.01
N GLY A 29 -1.70 7.13 -4.80
CA GLY A 29 -0.71 7.77 -5.69
C GLY A 29 0.54 8.32 -4.98
N TYR A 30 0.43 8.71 -3.72
CA TYR A 30 1.57 9.11 -2.88
C TYR A 30 2.47 7.93 -2.49
N ALA A 31 2.10 6.69 -2.79
CA ALA A 31 2.96 5.52 -2.57
C ALA A 31 4.25 5.60 -3.40
N SER A 32 4.19 6.26 -4.55
CA SER A 32 5.37 6.60 -5.37
C SER A 32 6.41 7.46 -4.61
N LEU A 33 5.95 8.30 -3.67
CA LEU A 33 6.83 9.09 -2.81
C LEU A 33 7.71 8.19 -1.94
N PHE A 34 7.22 7.04 -1.49
CA PHE A 34 8.05 6.09 -0.71
C PHE A 34 9.17 5.48 -1.54
N LEU A 35 8.99 5.29 -2.85
CA LEU A 35 10.07 4.86 -3.74
C LEU A 35 11.17 5.92 -3.85
N LEU A 36 10.77 7.19 -4.00
CA LEU A 36 11.72 8.31 -4.01
C LEU A 36 12.44 8.43 -2.66
N LEU A 37 11.72 8.32 -1.54
CA LEU A 37 12.32 8.32 -0.21
C LEU A 37 13.30 7.15 -0.02
N LYS A 38 12.99 5.96 -0.53
CA LYS A 38 13.91 4.82 -0.49
C LYS A 38 15.21 5.09 -1.25
N ALA A 39 15.18 5.89 -2.32
CA ALA A 39 16.37 6.27 -3.07
C ALA A 39 17.23 7.33 -2.37
N ILE A 40 16.63 8.18 -1.52
CA ILE A 40 17.31 9.29 -0.84
C ILE A 40 17.77 8.89 0.58
N LEU A 41 16.96 8.13 1.33
CA LEU A 41 17.22 7.80 2.72
C LEU A 41 17.95 6.44 2.88
N PRO A 42 18.90 6.34 3.83
CA PRO A 42 19.46 5.06 4.25
C PRO A 42 18.39 4.19 4.91
N THR A 43 18.54 2.87 4.78
CA THR A 43 17.57 1.84 5.22
C THR A 43 17.02 2.05 6.64
N HIS A 44 17.86 2.47 7.58
CA HIS A 44 17.45 2.73 8.97
C HIS A 44 16.47 3.90 9.09
N GLY A 45 16.64 4.96 8.29
CA GLY A 45 15.72 6.09 8.25
C GLY A 45 14.37 5.70 7.66
N LEU A 46 14.37 4.84 6.63
CA LEU A 46 13.15 4.31 6.02
C LEU A 46 12.34 3.47 7.01
N PHE A 47 12.97 2.61 7.82
CA PHE A 47 12.28 1.81 8.84
C PHE A 47 11.58 2.67 9.90
N LYS A 48 12.25 3.71 10.41
CA LYS A 48 11.62 4.65 11.35
C LYS A 48 10.46 5.41 10.72
N LEU A 49 10.60 5.78 9.44
CA LEU A 49 9.55 6.45 8.70
C LEU A 49 8.32 5.54 8.53
N LEU A 50 8.53 4.27 8.17
CA LEU A 50 7.47 3.27 8.05
C LEU A 50 6.74 3.02 9.38
N GLU A 51 7.47 3.04 10.50
CA GLU A 51 6.90 2.94 11.85
C GLU A 51 5.98 4.14 12.16
N ILE A 52 6.43 5.37 11.87
CA ILE A 52 5.63 6.60 12.04
C ILE A 52 4.39 6.60 11.13
N PHE A 53 4.52 6.10 9.90
CA PHE A 53 3.40 6.03 8.97
C PHE A 53 2.39 4.93 9.33
N GLY A 54 2.77 4.00 10.21
CA GLY A 54 1.93 2.89 10.66
C GLY A 54 1.89 1.74 9.66
N ALA A 55 2.92 1.59 8.82
CA ALA A 55 2.95 0.55 7.78
C ALA A 55 2.90 -0.86 8.37
N GLY A 56 3.54 -1.09 9.53
CA GLY A 56 3.47 -2.37 10.25
C GLY A 56 2.10 -2.69 10.84
N ASP A 57 1.26 -1.68 11.04
CA ASP A 57 -0.05 -1.81 11.66
C ASP A 57 -1.17 -2.05 10.66
N THR A 58 -0.88 -1.93 9.36
CA THR A 58 -1.86 -2.08 8.26
C THR A 58 -2.51 -3.46 8.20
N MET A 59 -1.87 -4.48 8.78
CA MET A 59 -2.36 -5.86 8.81
C MET A 59 -2.91 -6.30 10.18
N LYS A 60 -3.01 -5.40 11.17
CA LYS A 60 -3.50 -5.75 12.52
C LYS A 60 -4.92 -6.29 12.53
N GLU A 61 -5.78 -5.80 11.63
CA GLU A 61 -7.19 -6.18 11.54
C GLU A 61 -7.45 -7.30 10.50
N PHE A 62 -6.40 -7.80 9.85
CA PHE A 62 -6.53 -8.86 8.85
C PHE A 62 -6.71 -10.22 9.52
N THR A 63 -7.95 -10.73 9.56
CA THR A 63 -8.29 -12.03 10.17
C THR A 63 -8.19 -13.22 9.21
N GLY A 64 -7.71 -13.01 7.98
CA GLY A 64 -7.55 -14.07 6.98
C GLY A 64 -8.85 -14.80 6.63
N ARG A 65 -8.73 -16.00 6.03
CA ARG A 65 -9.86 -16.90 5.78
C ARG A 65 -9.99 -17.85 6.95
N THR A 66 -10.91 -17.58 7.88
CA THR A 66 -11.29 -18.58 8.89
C THR A 66 -11.91 -19.77 8.17
N LYS A 67 -11.32 -20.95 8.28
CA LYS A 67 -11.86 -22.18 7.71
C LYS A 67 -13.22 -22.43 8.38
N LYS A 68 -14.31 -22.37 7.62
CA LYS A 68 -15.59 -22.91 8.09
C LYS A 68 -15.40 -24.42 8.23
N GLU A 69 -15.32 -24.90 9.45
CA GLU A 69 -15.51 -26.32 9.74
C GLU A 69 -16.95 -26.63 9.32
N LEU A 70 -17.09 -27.47 8.28
CA LEU A 70 -18.35 -27.97 7.75
C LEU A 70 -18.83 -29.13 8.61
#